data_AF-A0A7V0IUT1-F1
#
_entry.id   AF-A0A7V0IUT1-F1
#
_cell.length_a   1.000
_cell.length_b   1.000
_cell.length_c   1.000
_cell.angle_alpha   90.00
_cell.angle_beta   90.00
_cell.angle_gamma   90.00
#
_symmetry.space_group_name_H-M   'P 1'
#
loop_
_entity.id
_entity.type
_entity.pdbx_description
1 polymer ?
#
loop_
_entity_poly.entity_id
_entity_poly.type
_entity_poly.pdbx_seq_one_letter_code
_entity_poly.pdbx_strand_id
1 'polypeptide(L)'
;MKLKRSRCKVIFCFLLFGMMLGCGGESGNGSSSSSTGQDSSKTITVDSGSQMGSFRGLYDGVNAGPYSYKWDKDLSLAADEIGLTWFRVHDMAGGGVPSPGDIPQIYGDTGAGDITDPANYDFSAIDPLIAEAVNGGYNVLYRLGRSFSYPPLDPGTDPVRWAEAARRIIMHFNEGWDNGHYYNIRYWEIFNEPDLSVFWAGTREQWFAFFDTVFSILKGYYPDLKIGCCGFAGIDREWRTAFLEYCANKGLDPDFISWHLYNYGIPEIFMTEGEAWQIEMDKHSLTGENLLTEWGMFGSGTHPENANASGAAFYAAALTYMQDSPIDMAFR
;
A
#
# COMPACT_ATOMS: atom_id res chain seq x y z
N MET A 1 -32.87 17.79 -3.71
CA MET A 1 -32.83 16.87 -2.55
C MET A 1 -32.58 15.46 -3.09
N LYS A 2 -31.32 15.06 -3.28
CA LYS A 2 -30.94 13.76 -3.84
C LYS A 2 -30.66 12.80 -2.68
N LEU A 3 -31.38 11.67 -2.63
CA LEU A 3 -31.20 10.64 -1.62
C LEU A 3 -29.79 10.04 -1.71
N LYS A 4 -29.04 10.10 -0.62
CA LYS A 4 -27.86 9.25 -0.39
C LYS A 4 -28.33 7.79 -0.39
N ARG A 5 -27.86 6.99 -1.35
CA ARG A 5 -28.00 5.53 -1.30
C ARG A 5 -27.12 5.02 -0.16
N SER A 6 -27.74 4.66 0.95
CA SER A 6 -27.15 3.78 1.97
C SER A 6 -26.79 2.45 1.29
N ARG A 7 -25.49 2.15 1.19
CA ARG A 7 -24.98 0.84 0.75
C ARG A 7 -24.60 0.02 1.98
N CYS A 8 -25.58 -0.41 2.78
CA CYS A 8 -25.42 -1.60 3.61
C CYS A 8 -25.61 -2.83 2.70
N LYS A 9 -24.55 -3.26 2.00
CA LYS A 9 -24.47 -4.62 1.50
C LYS A 9 -23.79 -5.45 2.58
N VAL A 10 -24.58 -6.30 3.21
CA VAL A 10 -24.15 -7.32 4.16
C VAL A 10 -23.12 -8.23 3.46
N ILE A 11 -21.84 -8.07 3.79
CA ILE A 11 -20.76 -8.96 3.35
C ILE A 11 -20.85 -10.21 4.24
N PHE A 12 -21.57 -11.23 3.78
CA PHE A 12 -21.64 -12.54 4.45
C PHE A 12 -21.30 -13.70 3.51
N CYS A 13 -20.60 -13.46 2.40
CA CYS A 13 -20.40 -14.49 1.36
C CYS A 13 -18.98 -15.04 1.18
N PHE A 14 -17.95 -14.54 1.88
CA PHE A 14 -16.58 -15.01 1.60
C PHE A 14 -16.17 -16.33 2.26
N LEU A 15 -16.94 -16.87 3.22
CA LEU A 15 -16.58 -18.13 3.89
C LEU A 15 -17.15 -19.42 3.24
N LEU A 16 -18.11 -19.32 2.30
CA LEU A 16 -18.87 -20.50 1.85
C LEU A 16 -18.60 -20.98 0.42
N PHE A 17 -17.97 -20.18 -0.45
CA PHE A 17 -17.88 -20.52 -1.87
C PHE A 17 -16.55 -21.17 -2.32
N GLY A 18 -15.54 -21.25 -1.45
CA GLY A 18 -14.25 -21.87 -1.77
C GLY A 18 -14.23 -23.40 -1.89
N MET A 19 -15.36 -24.09 -1.67
CA MET A 19 -15.40 -25.56 -1.59
C MET A 19 -16.28 -26.27 -2.62
N MET A 20 -16.92 -25.57 -3.57
CA MET A 20 -17.81 -26.22 -4.55
C MET A 20 -17.44 -25.89 -6.00
N LEU A 21 -16.38 -26.52 -6.53
CA LEU A 21 -16.26 -26.81 -7.96
C LEU A 21 -15.56 -28.16 -8.15
N GLY A 22 -16.31 -29.25 -8.02
CA GLY A 22 -15.96 -30.57 -8.49
C GLY A 22 -16.83 -30.95 -9.69
N CYS A 23 -16.29 -30.81 -10.90
CA CYS A 23 -16.77 -31.44 -12.14
C CYS A 23 -15.52 -32.06 -12.77
N GLY A 24 -15.42 -33.30 -13.24
CA GLY A 24 -16.41 -34.30 -13.59
C GLY A 24 -15.86 -35.04 -14.82
N GLY A 25 -15.52 -36.32 -14.68
CA GLY A 25 -15.26 -37.25 -15.79
C GLY A 25 -13.80 -37.60 -16.09
N GLU A 26 -13.38 -38.83 -15.76
CA GLU A 26 -13.08 -39.88 -16.75
C GLU A 26 -12.82 -41.22 -16.05
N SER A 27 -13.40 -42.28 -16.60
CA SER A 27 -13.36 -43.65 -16.09
C SER A 27 -12.02 -44.32 -16.43
N GLY A 28 -11.21 -44.58 -15.42
CA GLY A 28 -9.99 -45.39 -15.51
C GLY A 28 -9.99 -46.50 -14.46
N ASN A 29 -10.02 -47.74 -14.91
CA ASN A 29 -10.05 -48.94 -14.07
C ASN A 29 -8.65 -49.18 -13.47
N GLY A 30 -8.45 -48.85 -12.19
CA GLY A 30 -7.19 -49.03 -11.49
C GLY A 30 -7.41 -49.37 -10.03
N SER A 31 -7.12 -50.63 -9.66
CA SER A 31 -7.08 -51.06 -8.27
C SER A 31 -5.99 -50.29 -7.53
N SER A 32 -6.38 -49.42 -6.60
CA SER A 32 -5.48 -48.80 -5.64
C SER A 32 -6.06 -48.95 -4.24
N SER A 33 -5.17 -49.32 -3.33
CA SER A 33 -5.38 -49.60 -1.92
C SER A 33 -6.24 -48.53 -1.24
N SER A 34 -7.32 -48.94 -0.58
CA SER A 34 -8.13 -48.11 0.29
C SER A 34 -7.31 -47.67 1.52
N SER A 35 -6.62 -46.55 1.41
CA SER A 35 -6.28 -45.76 2.59
C SER A 35 -7.57 -45.15 3.11
N THR A 36 -8.05 -45.63 4.25
CA THR A 36 -9.17 -45.04 4.98
C THR A 36 -8.73 -43.68 5.52
N GLY A 37 -8.81 -42.65 4.69
CA GLY A 37 -8.70 -41.27 5.16
C GLY A 37 -9.88 -41.00 6.10
N GLN A 38 -9.60 -40.78 7.37
CA GLN A 38 -10.59 -40.24 8.30
C GLN A 38 -10.99 -38.86 7.78
N ASP A 39 -12.25 -38.74 7.35
CA ASP A 39 -12.87 -37.47 6.99
C ASP A 39 -12.94 -36.60 8.25
N SER A 40 -11.97 -35.72 8.43
CA SER A 40 -11.89 -34.86 9.62
C SER A 40 -12.84 -33.68 9.44
N SER A 41 -14.14 -33.92 9.64
CA SER A 41 -15.12 -32.85 9.64
C SER A 41 -14.80 -31.80 10.73
N LYS A 42 -14.87 -30.52 10.37
CA LYS A 42 -14.76 -29.39 11.29
C LYS A 42 -16.15 -28.77 11.44
N THR A 43 -16.60 -28.58 12.68
CA THR A 43 -17.87 -27.88 12.96
C THR A 43 -17.57 -26.41 13.25
N ILE A 44 -18.13 -25.51 12.44
CA ILE A 44 -18.08 -24.06 12.66
C ILE A 44 -19.48 -23.62 13.12
N THR A 45 -19.54 -22.93 14.26
CA THR A 45 -20.80 -22.38 14.81
C THR A 45 -20.72 -20.86 14.75
N VAL A 46 -21.75 -20.22 14.21
CA VAL A 46 -21.87 -18.76 14.11
C VAL A 46 -23.14 -18.33 14.81
N ASP A 47 -23.03 -17.41 15.78
CA ASP A 47 -24.18 -16.76 16.41
C ASP A 47 -24.44 -15.41 15.72
N SER A 48 -25.55 -15.32 14.98
CA SER A 48 -25.96 -14.09 14.31
C SER A 48 -26.72 -13.10 15.20
N GLY A 49 -26.98 -13.48 16.47
CA GLY A 49 -27.65 -12.62 17.46
C GLY A 49 -26.70 -11.68 18.22
N SER A 50 -25.38 -11.90 18.13
CA SER A 50 -24.36 -11.16 18.90
C SER A 50 -23.41 -10.40 17.98
N GLN A 51 -23.14 -9.12 18.29
CA GLN A 51 -22.15 -8.29 17.58
C GLN A 51 -20.86 -8.18 18.39
N MET A 52 -19.72 -8.56 17.79
CA MET A 52 -18.39 -8.55 18.44
C MET A 52 -17.48 -7.38 18.00
N GLY A 53 -17.91 -6.59 17.01
CA GLY A 53 -17.11 -5.50 16.46
C GLY A 53 -17.61 -5.07 15.07
N SER A 54 -16.71 -4.43 14.30
CA SER A 54 -16.91 -4.13 12.89
C SER A 54 -15.79 -4.78 12.08
N PHE A 55 -16.10 -5.29 10.90
CA PHE A 55 -15.08 -5.74 9.95
C PHE A 55 -14.24 -4.54 9.48
N ARG A 56 -12.92 -4.73 9.46
CA ARG A 56 -11.95 -3.71 9.05
C ARG A 56 -11.64 -3.88 7.57
N GLY A 57 -11.51 -2.76 6.86
CA GLY A 57 -11.24 -2.70 5.41
C GLY A 57 -9.83 -3.12 4.99
N LEU A 58 -9.19 -4.10 5.61
CA LEU A 58 -7.81 -4.49 5.29
C LEU A 58 -7.64 -5.17 3.92
N TYR A 59 -8.72 -5.35 3.17
CA TYR A 59 -8.73 -5.88 1.81
C TYR A 59 -8.90 -4.79 0.75
N ASP A 60 -9.26 -3.56 1.15
CA ASP A 60 -9.87 -2.58 0.24
C ASP A 60 -8.87 -1.59 -0.37
N GLY A 61 -7.58 -1.77 -0.09
CA GLY A 61 -6.46 -1.02 -0.67
C GLY A 61 -5.72 -1.79 -1.77
N VAL A 62 -5.38 -1.09 -2.85
CA VAL A 62 -4.52 -1.60 -3.92
C VAL A 62 -3.50 -0.57 -4.41
N ASN A 63 -2.37 -1.04 -4.94
CA ASN A 63 -1.48 -0.23 -5.75
C ASN A 63 -2.03 -0.02 -7.17
N ALA A 64 -1.43 0.87 -7.95
CA ALA A 64 -1.74 1.14 -9.36
C ALA A 64 -3.14 1.68 -9.72
N GLY A 65 -4.12 1.60 -8.81
CA GLY A 65 -5.44 2.22 -8.95
C GLY A 65 -6.41 1.39 -9.78
N PRO A 66 -7.64 1.90 -10.01
CA PRO A 66 -8.66 1.18 -10.77
C PRO A 66 -8.28 1.03 -12.26
N TYR A 67 -7.44 1.90 -12.81
CA TYR A 67 -6.88 1.74 -14.15
C TYR A 67 -5.45 1.20 -14.11
N SER A 68 -5.21 0.08 -14.78
CA SER A 68 -3.86 -0.45 -14.92
C SER A 68 -3.24 -0.04 -16.25
N TYR A 69 -2.18 0.78 -16.23
CA TYR A 69 -1.40 1.06 -17.44
C TYR A 69 -0.62 -0.14 -17.93
N LYS A 70 -0.12 -0.96 -17.00
CA LYS A 70 0.67 -2.16 -17.34
C LYS A 70 -0.07 -3.06 -18.33
N TRP A 71 -1.40 -3.18 -18.17
CA TRP A 71 -2.25 -4.01 -19.01
C TRP A 71 -3.20 -3.23 -19.89
N ASP A 72 -3.10 -1.89 -19.88
CA ASP A 72 -4.00 -0.96 -20.56
C ASP A 72 -5.48 -1.32 -20.34
N LYS A 73 -5.86 -1.43 -19.07
CA LYS A 73 -7.15 -1.99 -18.67
C LYS A 73 -7.80 -1.24 -17.53
N ASP A 74 -9.05 -0.85 -17.76
CA ASP A 74 -9.98 -0.37 -16.73
C ASP A 74 -10.47 -1.57 -15.89
N LEU A 75 -10.15 -1.53 -14.59
CA LEU A 75 -10.56 -2.49 -13.58
C LEU A 75 -11.54 -1.88 -12.57
N SER A 76 -12.04 -0.66 -12.80
CA SER A 76 -12.96 0.05 -11.89
C SER A 76 -14.21 -0.79 -11.55
N LEU A 77 -14.79 -1.49 -12.53
CA LEU A 77 -15.93 -2.39 -12.28
C LEU A 77 -15.57 -3.54 -11.34
N ALA A 78 -14.38 -4.13 -11.50
CA ALA A 78 -13.92 -5.22 -10.66
C ALA A 78 -13.58 -4.72 -9.25
N ALA A 79 -12.93 -3.55 -9.16
CA ALA A 79 -12.65 -2.85 -7.92
C ALA A 79 -13.94 -2.55 -7.13
N ASP A 80 -14.97 -2.03 -7.81
CA ASP A 80 -16.29 -1.77 -7.24
C ASP A 80 -17.01 -3.04 -6.79
N GLU A 81 -16.87 -4.15 -7.53
CA GLU A 81 -17.52 -5.42 -7.22
C GLU A 81 -16.96 -6.05 -5.94
N ILE A 82 -15.64 -5.97 -5.74
CA ILE A 82 -14.98 -6.46 -4.52
C ILE A 82 -14.94 -5.42 -3.40
N GLY A 83 -15.35 -4.18 -3.70
CA GLY A 83 -15.50 -3.10 -2.72
C GLY A 83 -14.19 -2.46 -2.29
N LEU A 84 -13.24 -2.26 -3.22
CA LEU A 84 -12.05 -1.45 -2.98
C LEU A 84 -12.44 0.00 -2.67
N THR A 85 -11.73 0.63 -1.75
CA THR A 85 -11.96 2.03 -1.36
C THR A 85 -10.68 2.85 -1.30
N TRP A 86 -9.51 2.22 -1.39
CA TRP A 86 -8.21 2.87 -1.30
C TRP A 86 -7.32 2.53 -2.48
N PHE A 87 -6.61 3.55 -2.93
CA PHE A 87 -5.61 3.45 -3.98
C PHE A 87 -4.30 4.10 -3.50
N ARG A 88 -3.20 3.34 -3.57
CA ARG A 88 -1.84 3.80 -3.32
C ARG A 88 -1.14 4.14 -4.64
N VAL A 89 -0.64 5.37 -4.76
CA VAL A 89 0.03 5.90 -5.96
C VAL A 89 1.46 5.34 -6.09
N HIS A 90 1.57 4.05 -6.40
CA HIS A 90 2.84 3.39 -6.72
C HIS A 90 2.65 2.32 -7.80
N ASP A 91 3.71 2.10 -8.59
CA ASP A 91 3.78 1.09 -9.66
C ASP A 91 2.61 1.09 -10.67
N MET A 92 2.07 2.28 -10.95
CA MET A 92 0.98 2.53 -11.89
C MET A 92 1.24 1.96 -13.29
N ALA A 93 2.48 2.08 -13.78
CA ALA A 93 2.92 1.60 -15.08
C ALA A 93 3.39 0.13 -15.07
N GLY A 94 3.35 -0.51 -13.90
CA GLY A 94 3.98 -1.80 -13.65
C GLY A 94 5.43 -1.66 -13.22
N GLY A 95 5.86 -2.55 -12.32
CA GLY A 95 7.23 -2.58 -11.80
C GLY A 95 8.29 -2.56 -12.91
N GLY A 96 9.29 -1.70 -12.73
CA GLY A 96 10.37 -1.49 -13.69
C GLY A 96 10.07 -0.49 -14.81
N VAL A 97 8.91 0.16 -14.81
CA VAL A 97 8.56 1.27 -15.71
C VAL A 97 8.41 2.56 -14.89
N PRO A 98 8.88 3.73 -15.37
CA PRO A 98 8.59 5.03 -14.75
C PRO A 98 7.09 5.18 -14.44
N SER A 99 6.77 5.40 -13.16
CA SER A 99 5.38 5.55 -12.74
C SER A 99 4.96 7.02 -12.91
N PRO A 100 3.81 7.34 -13.54
CA PRO A 100 3.30 8.70 -13.69
C PRO A 100 3.33 9.57 -12.42
N GLY A 101 3.12 8.97 -11.25
CA GLY A 101 3.10 9.67 -9.97
C GLY A 101 4.46 9.92 -9.33
N ASP A 102 5.56 9.49 -9.97
CA ASP A 102 6.91 9.63 -9.44
C ASP A 102 7.43 11.06 -9.57
N ILE A 103 8.17 11.50 -8.55
CA ILE A 103 8.76 12.85 -8.53
C ILE A 103 9.67 13.06 -9.77
N PRO A 104 10.53 12.12 -10.17
CA PRO A 104 11.29 12.28 -11.41
C PRO A 104 10.46 12.36 -12.69
N GLN A 105 9.24 11.80 -12.72
CA GLN A 105 8.35 11.91 -13.88
C GLN A 105 7.65 13.27 -13.93
N ILE A 106 7.33 13.83 -12.76
CA ILE A 106 6.63 15.11 -12.63
C ILE A 106 7.60 16.29 -12.71
N TYR A 107 8.72 16.26 -11.99
CA TYR A 107 9.65 17.40 -11.83
C TYR A 107 11.07 17.14 -12.40
N GLY A 108 11.35 15.91 -12.85
CA GLY A 108 12.66 15.51 -13.34
C GLY A 108 13.62 15.02 -12.24
N ASP A 109 14.57 14.17 -12.63
CA ASP A 109 15.49 13.47 -11.73
C ASP A 109 16.66 14.36 -11.23
N THR A 110 17.06 15.36 -12.02
CA THR A 110 18.24 16.21 -11.76
C THR A 110 17.90 17.61 -11.24
N GLY A 111 16.64 17.87 -10.90
CA GLY A 111 16.17 19.18 -10.44
C GLY A 111 16.19 20.23 -11.56
N ALA A 112 15.49 19.93 -12.65
CA ALA A 112 15.64 20.52 -13.99
C ALA A 112 15.40 22.03 -14.13
N GLY A 113 15.01 22.76 -13.07
CA GLY A 113 14.81 24.21 -13.14
C GLY A 113 14.45 24.86 -11.80
N ASP A 114 13.93 26.08 -11.83
CA ASP A 114 13.38 26.76 -10.63
C ASP A 114 12.24 25.92 -10.03
N ILE A 115 12.32 25.63 -8.73
CA ILE A 115 11.33 24.84 -7.97
C ILE A 115 9.97 25.55 -7.82
N THR A 116 9.93 26.84 -8.12
CA THR A 116 8.71 27.66 -8.04
C THR A 116 8.04 27.88 -9.39
N ASP A 117 8.73 27.56 -10.49
CA ASP A 117 8.22 27.75 -11.84
C ASP A 117 7.41 26.52 -12.28
N PRO A 118 6.09 26.65 -12.50
CA PRO A 118 5.24 25.56 -12.94
C PRO A 118 5.67 24.92 -14.26
N ALA A 119 6.38 25.65 -15.14
CA ALA A 119 6.87 25.12 -16.40
C ALA A 119 7.88 23.97 -16.25
N ASN A 120 8.43 23.76 -15.04
CA ASN A 120 9.32 22.65 -14.73
C ASN A 120 8.57 21.39 -14.24
N TYR A 121 7.23 21.41 -14.23
CA TYR A 121 6.39 20.32 -13.77
C TYR A 121 5.51 19.80 -14.92
N ASP A 122 5.32 18.48 -14.98
CA ASP A 122 4.42 17.81 -15.91
C ASP A 122 3.49 16.86 -15.16
N PHE A 123 2.26 17.31 -14.92
CA PHE A 123 1.21 16.51 -14.29
C PHE A 123 0.34 15.74 -15.30
N SER A 124 0.57 15.88 -16.61
CA SER A 124 -0.33 15.37 -17.65
C SER A 124 -0.55 13.85 -17.59
N ALA A 125 0.45 13.12 -17.11
CA ALA A 125 0.38 11.67 -16.96
C ALA A 125 -0.36 11.22 -15.69
N ILE A 126 -0.31 12.00 -14.60
CA ILE A 126 -0.85 11.60 -13.28
C ILE A 126 -2.23 12.20 -12.99
N ASP A 127 -2.52 13.40 -13.48
CA ASP A 127 -3.82 14.06 -13.32
C ASP A 127 -5.03 13.18 -13.68
N PRO A 128 -5.09 12.52 -14.86
CA PRO A 128 -6.25 11.70 -15.20
C PRO A 128 -6.46 10.54 -14.23
N LEU A 129 -5.41 10.04 -13.59
CA LEU A 129 -5.47 8.87 -12.69
C LEU A 129 -5.95 9.21 -11.30
N ILE A 130 -5.46 10.32 -10.77
CA ILE A 130 -5.97 10.84 -9.53
C ILE A 130 -7.43 11.28 -9.72
N ALA A 131 -7.75 11.91 -10.85
CA ALA A 131 -9.12 12.28 -11.18
C ALA A 131 -10.04 11.05 -11.27
N GLU A 132 -9.61 9.96 -11.90
CA GLU A 132 -10.38 8.72 -11.97
C GLU A 132 -10.65 8.14 -10.58
N ALA A 133 -9.62 8.02 -9.75
CA ALA A 133 -9.74 7.52 -8.38
C ALA A 133 -10.72 8.39 -7.56
N VAL A 134 -10.52 9.71 -7.55
CA VAL A 134 -11.36 10.62 -6.76
C VAL A 134 -12.81 10.66 -7.27
N ASN A 135 -13.01 10.68 -8.59
CA ASN A 135 -14.36 10.66 -9.18
C ASN A 135 -15.08 9.33 -8.97
N GLY A 136 -14.33 8.22 -8.90
CA GLY A 136 -14.83 6.90 -8.50
C GLY A 136 -15.19 6.80 -7.02
N GLY A 137 -14.78 7.77 -6.20
CA GLY A 137 -15.01 7.79 -4.76
C GLY A 137 -13.98 6.99 -3.97
N TYR A 138 -12.83 6.68 -4.58
CA TYR A 138 -11.69 6.07 -3.89
C TYR A 138 -10.93 7.13 -3.09
N ASN A 139 -10.43 6.73 -1.93
CA ASN A 139 -9.43 7.46 -1.19
C ASN A 139 -8.06 7.22 -1.80
N VAL A 140 -7.17 8.22 -1.67
CA VAL A 140 -5.81 8.17 -2.24
C VAL A 140 -4.80 8.24 -1.11
N LEU A 141 -3.86 7.29 -1.11
CA LEU A 141 -2.57 7.40 -0.45
C LEU A 141 -1.53 7.75 -1.52
N TYR A 142 -1.05 8.99 -1.51
CA TYR A 142 -0.12 9.45 -2.52
C TYR A 142 1.31 9.20 -2.05
N ARG A 143 2.03 8.30 -2.72
CA ARG A 143 3.44 8.04 -2.42
C ARG A 143 4.34 8.97 -3.21
N LEU A 144 5.09 9.79 -2.49
CA LEU A 144 6.08 10.76 -2.97
C LEU A 144 7.44 10.06 -3.09
N GLY A 145 7.92 9.82 -4.30
CA GLY A 145 9.14 9.02 -4.47
C GLY A 145 9.45 8.70 -5.92
N ARG A 146 10.18 7.59 -6.10
CA ARG A 146 10.58 7.02 -7.40
C ARG A 146 10.34 5.52 -7.39
N SER A 147 9.93 4.94 -8.52
CA SER A 147 9.91 3.50 -8.73
C SER A 147 11.31 2.95 -9.07
N PHE A 148 11.46 1.62 -9.02
CA PHE A 148 12.68 0.85 -9.33
C PHE A 148 13.28 1.14 -10.73
N SER A 149 12.50 1.73 -11.63
CA SER A 149 12.91 2.11 -12.99
C SER A 149 13.96 3.22 -13.04
N TYR A 150 14.16 3.94 -11.93
CA TYR A 150 15.18 4.98 -11.79
C TYR A 150 16.41 4.46 -11.06
N PRO A 151 17.59 5.09 -11.26
CA PRO A 151 18.71 4.89 -10.36
C PRO A 151 18.32 5.17 -8.91
N PRO A 152 18.95 4.49 -7.93
CA PRO A 152 18.74 4.79 -6.52
C PRO A 152 19.00 6.27 -6.25
N LEU A 153 18.24 6.84 -5.32
CA LEU A 153 18.40 8.23 -4.94
C LEU A 153 19.79 8.43 -4.32
N ASP A 154 20.52 9.42 -4.85
CA ASP A 154 21.85 9.76 -4.37
C ASP A 154 21.78 10.40 -2.97
N PRO A 155 22.60 9.97 -1.99
CA PRO A 155 22.56 10.52 -0.64
C PRO A 155 23.01 11.98 -0.52
N GLY A 156 23.62 12.55 -1.56
CA GLY A 156 23.91 13.97 -1.71
C GLY A 156 22.75 14.79 -2.29
N THR A 157 21.60 14.18 -2.58
CA THR A 157 20.37 14.91 -2.96
C THR A 157 20.00 15.88 -1.84
N ASP A 158 19.74 17.15 -2.18
CA ASP A 158 19.28 18.15 -1.23
C ASP A 158 17.86 17.82 -0.72
N PRO A 159 17.70 17.45 0.57
CA PRO A 159 16.39 17.09 1.12
C PRO A 159 15.42 18.28 1.17
N VAL A 160 15.91 19.52 1.28
CA VAL A 160 15.05 20.72 1.28
C VAL A 160 14.43 20.90 -0.10
N ARG A 161 15.24 20.78 -1.14
CA ARG A 161 14.77 20.86 -2.52
C ARG A 161 13.82 19.71 -2.86
N TRP A 162 14.11 18.49 -2.38
CA TRP A 162 13.21 17.35 -2.55
C TRP A 162 11.86 17.59 -1.86
N ALA A 163 11.87 18.11 -0.62
CA ALA A 163 10.66 18.43 0.12
C ALA A 163 9.82 19.52 -0.56
N GLU A 164 10.46 20.55 -1.12
CA GLU A 164 9.75 21.58 -1.88
C GLU A 164 9.15 21.03 -3.19
N ALA A 165 9.81 20.08 -3.87
CA ALA A 165 9.24 19.41 -5.04
C ALA A 165 7.99 18.60 -4.64
N ALA A 166 8.10 17.79 -3.59
CA ALA A 166 6.99 17.05 -3.01
C ALA A 166 5.83 17.97 -2.60
N ARG A 167 6.15 19.12 -1.99
CA ARG A 167 5.17 20.14 -1.62
C ARG A 167 4.43 20.70 -2.84
N ARG A 168 5.11 20.97 -3.97
CA ARG A 168 4.41 21.43 -5.19
C ARG A 168 3.43 20.40 -5.73
N ILE A 169 3.73 19.10 -5.58
CA ILE A 169 2.79 18.03 -5.91
C ILE A 169 1.57 18.06 -4.98
N ILE A 170 1.77 18.25 -3.67
CA ILE A 170 0.67 18.43 -2.71
C ILE A 170 -0.19 19.64 -3.08
N MET A 171 0.45 20.79 -3.34
CA MET A 171 -0.24 22.03 -3.74
C MET A 171 -1.01 21.86 -5.05
N HIS A 172 -0.47 21.13 -6.02
CA HIS A 172 -1.19 20.82 -7.27
C HIS A 172 -2.48 20.08 -6.97
N PHE A 173 -2.44 18.99 -6.20
CA PHE A 173 -3.64 18.16 -5.99
C PHE A 173 -4.63 18.69 -4.94
N ASN A 174 -4.17 19.53 -4.00
CA ASN A 174 -5.00 19.99 -2.88
C ASN A 174 -5.27 21.49 -2.83
N GLU A 175 -4.49 22.33 -3.52
CA GLU A 175 -4.56 23.79 -3.41
C GLU A 175 -4.76 24.52 -4.75
N GLY A 176 -4.81 23.80 -5.87
CA GLY A 176 -5.01 24.36 -7.21
C GLY A 176 -3.78 25.05 -7.82
N TRP A 177 -2.58 24.76 -7.30
CA TRP A 177 -1.35 25.22 -7.95
C TRP A 177 -1.22 24.63 -9.36
N ASP A 178 -0.64 25.38 -10.30
CA ASP A 178 -0.48 25.00 -11.71
C ASP A 178 -1.73 24.42 -12.41
N ASN A 179 -2.87 25.10 -12.26
CA ASN A 179 -4.17 24.63 -12.79
C ASN A 179 -4.61 23.27 -12.20
N GLY A 180 -4.13 22.92 -11.01
CA GLY A 180 -4.46 21.68 -10.33
C GLY A 180 -5.85 21.66 -9.70
N HIS A 181 -5.93 20.97 -8.56
CA HIS A 181 -7.15 20.43 -8.00
C HIS A 181 -7.32 20.74 -6.51
N TYR A 182 -8.49 20.37 -5.99
CA TYR A 182 -8.88 20.49 -4.58
C TYR A 182 -9.42 19.16 -4.07
N TYR A 183 -8.65 18.08 -4.27
CA TYR A 183 -9.10 16.72 -3.97
C TYR A 183 -9.09 16.37 -2.48
N ASN A 184 -8.41 17.17 -1.65
CA ASN A 184 -8.28 16.92 -0.21
C ASN A 184 -7.70 15.51 0.07
N ILE A 185 -6.68 15.12 -0.70
CA ILE A 185 -5.90 13.91 -0.46
C ILE A 185 -5.24 14.04 0.91
N ARG A 186 -5.53 13.09 1.80
CA ARG A 186 -5.13 13.15 3.21
C ARG A 186 -3.81 12.45 3.51
N TYR A 187 -3.52 11.33 2.85
CA TYR A 187 -2.38 10.47 3.13
C TYR A 187 -1.27 10.70 2.10
N TRP A 188 -0.08 11.02 2.60
CA TRP A 188 1.11 11.30 1.81
C TRP A 188 2.29 10.49 2.36
N GLU A 189 2.72 9.49 1.61
CA GLU A 189 3.82 8.60 1.98
C GLU A 189 5.13 9.11 1.41
N ILE A 190 6.13 9.28 2.26
CA ILE A 190 7.48 9.67 1.86
C ILE A 190 8.25 8.39 1.49
N PHE A 191 8.64 8.33 0.22
CA PHE A 191 9.57 7.36 -0.35
C PHE A 191 9.03 5.93 -0.53
N ASN A 192 9.91 5.01 -0.91
CA ASN A 192 9.65 3.58 -1.06
C ASN A 192 10.92 2.79 -0.74
N GLU A 193 10.83 1.77 0.11
CA GLU A 193 11.86 0.75 0.37
C GLU A 193 13.31 1.30 0.53
N PRO A 194 13.55 2.26 1.44
CA PRO A 194 14.88 2.84 1.62
C PRO A 194 15.92 1.83 2.15
N ASP A 195 15.46 0.72 2.71
CA ASP A 195 16.27 -0.42 3.15
C ASP A 195 16.78 -1.29 1.98
N LEU A 196 16.41 -0.97 0.73
CA LEU A 196 16.96 -1.58 -0.47
C LEU A 196 17.89 -0.61 -1.21
N SER A 197 19.09 -1.09 -1.55
CA SER A 197 20.11 -0.32 -2.26
C SER A 197 19.72 0.12 -3.68
N VAL A 198 18.64 -0.45 -4.22
CA VAL A 198 18.07 -0.05 -5.49
C VAL A 198 17.20 1.21 -5.40
N PHE A 199 16.64 1.52 -4.24
CA PHE A 199 15.92 2.78 -4.04
C PHE A 199 16.80 3.85 -3.39
N TRP A 200 17.70 3.47 -2.49
CA TRP A 200 18.58 4.40 -1.77
C TRP A 200 20.06 3.99 -1.85
N ALA A 201 20.93 4.89 -2.33
CA ALA A 201 22.35 4.58 -2.52
C ALA A 201 23.23 4.86 -1.28
N GLY A 202 22.67 5.47 -0.24
CA GLY A 202 23.40 5.89 0.96
C GLY A 202 23.35 4.89 2.12
N THR A 203 23.87 5.31 3.26
CA THR A 203 23.69 4.58 4.53
C THR A 203 22.31 4.84 5.12
N ARG A 204 21.92 3.99 6.07
CA ARG A 204 20.71 4.16 6.87
C ARG A 204 20.65 5.50 7.59
N GLU A 205 21.75 5.95 8.17
CA GLU A 205 21.81 7.21 8.92
C GLU A 205 21.66 8.42 7.99
N GLN A 206 22.18 8.33 6.76
CA GLN A 206 21.95 9.34 5.74
C GLN A 206 20.47 9.37 5.33
N TRP A 207 19.82 8.21 5.20
CA TRP A 207 18.39 8.14 4.94
C TRP A 207 17.58 8.78 6.08
N PHE A 208 17.92 8.50 7.33
CA PHE A 208 17.20 9.05 8.49
C PHE A 208 17.29 10.58 8.54
N ALA A 209 18.46 11.14 8.26
CA ALA A 209 18.65 12.59 8.18
C ALA A 209 17.89 13.23 7.00
N PHE A 210 17.84 12.53 5.86
CA PHE A 210 17.03 12.94 4.72
C PHE A 210 15.54 12.97 5.09
N PHE A 211 15.03 11.88 5.67
CA PHE A 211 13.64 11.76 6.13
C PHE A 211 13.29 12.84 7.16
N ASP A 212 14.11 13.05 8.19
CA ASP A 212 13.92 14.11 9.21
C ASP A 212 13.64 15.46 8.54
N THR A 213 14.53 15.86 7.62
CA THR A 213 14.41 17.16 6.94
C THR A 213 13.13 17.24 6.10
N VAL A 214 12.86 16.20 5.30
CA VAL A 214 11.69 16.17 4.42
C VAL A 214 10.39 16.18 5.22
N PHE A 215 10.27 15.28 6.20
CA PHE A 215 9.10 15.16 7.07
C PHE A 215 8.86 16.46 7.84
N SER A 216 9.89 17.04 8.46
CA SER A 216 9.77 18.28 9.22
C SER A 216 9.29 19.45 8.37
N ILE A 217 9.80 19.58 7.13
CA ILE A 217 9.33 20.61 6.19
C ILE A 217 7.87 20.38 5.81
N LEU A 218 7.51 19.17 5.38
CA LEU A 218 6.15 18.88 4.93
C LEU A 218 5.13 19.02 6.06
N LYS A 219 5.40 18.49 7.27
CA LYS A 219 4.53 18.69 8.44
C LYS A 219 4.44 20.16 8.87
N GLY A 220 5.51 20.94 8.69
CA GLY A 220 5.49 22.38 8.98
C GLY A 220 4.49 23.15 8.11
N TYR A 221 4.36 22.78 6.83
CA TYR A 221 3.35 23.35 5.94
C TYR A 221 1.97 22.69 6.12
N TYR A 222 1.94 21.40 6.45
CA TYR A 222 0.74 20.57 6.44
C TYR A 222 0.52 19.83 7.76
N PRO A 223 0.27 20.54 8.87
CA PRO A 223 0.08 19.91 10.18
C PRO A 223 -1.12 18.96 10.19
N ASP A 224 -2.15 19.23 9.38
CA ASP A 224 -3.40 18.46 9.34
C ASP A 224 -3.36 17.27 8.37
N LEU A 225 -2.40 17.22 7.44
CA LEU A 225 -2.26 16.06 6.54
C LEU A 225 -1.59 14.90 7.27
N LYS A 226 -1.95 13.68 6.88
CA LYS A 226 -1.34 12.44 7.34
C LYS A 226 -0.08 12.21 6.51
N ILE A 227 1.08 12.48 7.09
CA ILE A 227 2.37 12.32 6.41
C ILE A 227 3.17 11.24 7.15
N GLY A 228 3.58 10.23 6.41
CA GLY A 228 4.24 9.04 6.96
C GLY A 228 5.24 8.43 5.99
N CYS A 229 5.76 7.25 6.32
CA CYS A 229 6.91 6.64 5.62
C CYS A 229 7.07 5.18 6.01
N CYS A 230 7.78 4.32 5.28
CA CYS A 230 8.52 4.55 4.04
C CYS A 230 8.32 3.40 3.04
N GLY A 231 7.38 2.50 3.31
CA GLY A 231 7.27 1.21 2.66
C GLY A 231 8.54 0.39 2.86
N PHE A 232 9.00 0.17 4.10
CA PHE A 232 10.18 -0.65 4.36
C PHE A 232 10.02 -2.07 3.80
N ALA A 233 10.97 -2.54 2.99
CA ALA A 233 10.92 -3.87 2.35
C ALA A 233 11.04 -5.02 3.36
N GLY A 234 11.63 -4.76 4.53
CA GLY A 234 11.75 -5.72 5.62
C GLY A 234 12.90 -6.72 5.45
N ILE A 235 13.89 -6.41 4.62
CA ILE A 235 15.07 -7.28 4.42
C ILE A 235 15.96 -7.29 5.66
N ASP A 236 16.14 -6.12 6.28
CA ASP A 236 16.92 -5.97 7.50
C ASP A 236 16.06 -5.34 8.60
N ARG A 237 15.69 -6.17 9.59
CA ARG A 237 14.88 -5.75 10.74
C ARG A 237 15.58 -4.69 11.60
N GLU A 238 16.89 -4.51 11.48
CA GLU A 238 17.61 -3.46 12.19
C GLU A 238 17.19 -2.06 11.70
N TRP A 239 16.77 -1.91 10.44
CA TRP A 239 16.22 -0.65 9.93
C TRP A 239 15.00 -0.19 10.73
N ARG A 240 14.07 -1.11 11.03
CA ARG A 240 12.88 -0.80 11.84
C ARG A 240 13.27 -0.23 13.20
N THR A 241 14.04 -0.98 13.98
CA THR A 241 14.40 -0.58 15.35
C THR A 241 15.18 0.73 15.34
N ALA A 242 16.19 0.85 14.48
CA ALA A 242 17.03 2.05 14.42
C ALA A 242 16.26 3.28 13.94
N PHE A 243 15.31 3.13 13.00
CA PHE A 243 14.51 4.24 12.50
C PHE A 243 13.52 4.77 13.54
N LEU A 244 12.80 3.88 14.23
CA LEU A 244 11.83 4.28 15.24
C LEU A 244 12.53 4.89 16.47
N GLU A 245 13.70 4.35 16.86
CA GLU A 245 14.57 4.97 17.87
C GLU A 245 15.06 6.35 17.43
N TYR A 246 15.48 6.51 16.18
CA TYR A 246 15.89 7.80 15.62
C TYR A 246 14.74 8.83 15.69
N CYS A 247 13.53 8.43 15.27
CA CYS A 247 12.35 9.29 15.32
C CYS A 247 12.06 9.77 16.74
N ALA A 248 12.00 8.85 17.72
CA ALA A 248 11.76 9.21 19.11
C ALA A 248 12.84 10.14 19.68
N ASN A 249 14.12 9.86 19.41
CA ASN A 249 15.24 10.71 19.86
C ASN A 249 15.22 12.12 19.25
N LYS A 250 14.65 12.26 18.05
CA LYS A 250 14.51 13.54 17.34
C LYS A 250 13.17 14.25 17.61
N GLY A 251 12.23 13.58 18.28
CA GLY A 251 10.87 14.09 18.47
C GLY A 251 10.06 14.10 17.17
N LEU A 252 10.38 13.20 16.23
CA LEU A 252 9.58 12.96 15.03
C LEU A 252 8.49 11.94 15.38
N ASP A 253 7.24 12.25 15.08
CA ASP A 253 6.11 11.32 15.22
C ASP A 253 5.36 11.29 13.88
N PRO A 254 5.82 10.46 12.91
CA PRO A 254 5.13 10.30 11.63
C PRO A 254 3.68 9.87 11.84
N ASP A 255 2.75 10.45 11.08
CA ASP A 255 1.33 10.14 11.26
C ASP A 255 0.99 8.67 10.93
N PHE A 256 1.88 8.01 10.18
CA PHE A 256 1.88 6.57 9.97
C PHE A 256 3.29 6.04 9.65
N ILE A 257 3.49 4.77 9.96
CA ILE A 257 4.64 3.98 9.54
C ILE A 257 4.17 2.89 8.58
N SER A 258 4.79 2.81 7.41
CA SER A 258 4.47 1.87 6.35
C SER A 258 5.60 0.89 6.04
N TRP A 259 5.21 -0.35 5.74
CA TRP A 259 6.11 -1.47 5.50
C TRP A 259 5.48 -2.47 4.53
N HIS A 260 6.33 -3.31 3.95
CA HIS A 260 5.96 -4.32 2.96
C HIS A 260 6.26 -5.72 3.48
N LEU A 261 5.54 -6.71 2.97
CA LEU A 261 5.89 -8.10 3.20
C LEU A 261 5.40 -8.98 2.05
N TYR A 262 6.30 -9.81 1.53
CA TYR A 262 5.94 -10.85 0.58
C TYR A 262 6.34 -12.22 1.14
N ASN A 263 5.37 -13.13 1.26
CA ASN A 263 5.59 -14.47 1.78
C ASN A 263 4.58 -15.44 1.17
N TYR A 264 5.06 -16.59 0.69
CA TYR A 264 4.18 -17.69 0.30
C TYR A 264 4.26 -18.85 1.31
N GLY A 265 3.10 -19.33 1.73
CA GLY A 265 2.96 -20.55 2.53
C GLY A 265 2.59 -20.31 4.00
N ILE A 266 2.75 -19.09 4.53
CA ILE A 266 2.45 -18.77 5.93
C ILE A 266 1.54 -17.53 6.01
N PRO A 267 0.20 -17.65 5.84
CA PRO A 267 -0.71 -16.50 5.86
C PRO A 267 -0.71 -15.68 7.17
N GLU A 268 -0.43 -16.31 8.31
CA GLU A 268 -0.38 -15.65 9.63
C GLU A 268 0.79 -14.67 9.80
N ILE A 269 1.78 -14.72 8.89
CA ILE A 269 2.99 -13.90 9.00
C ILE A 269 2.69 -12.39 8.91
N PHE A 270 1.68 -11.98 8.14
CA PHE A 270 1.32 -10.56 8.03
C PHE A 270 0.82 -10.01 9.36
N MET A 271 -0.02 -10.75 10.09
CA MET A 271 -0.48 -10.38 11.43
C MET A 271 0.70 -10.24 12.40
N THR A 272 1.55 -11.26 12.47
CA THR A 272 2.69 -11.27 13.41
C THR A 272 3.74 -10.20 13.09
N GLU A 273 3.96 -9.88 11.80
CA GLU A 273 4.84 -8.78 11.42
C GLU A 273 4.22 -7.42 11.77
N GLY A 274 2.91 -7.25 11.56
CA GLY A 274 2.18 -6.06 12.00
C GLY A 274 2.26 -5.84 13.52
N GLU A 275 2.12 -6.92 14.31
CA GLU A 275 2.34 -6.89 15.76
C GLU A 275 3.77 -6.48 16.12
N ALA A 276 4.78 -6.98 15.40
CA ALA A 276 6.18 -6.64 15.64
C ALA A 276 6.46 -5.15 15.36
N TRP A 277 5.83 -4.56 14.34
CA TRP A 277 5.88 -3.12 14.09
C TRP A 277 5.21 -2.32 15.21
N GLN A 278 3.99 -2.71 15.61
CA GLN A 278 3.26 -2.02 16.67
C GLN A 278 4.02 -2.04 18.00
N ILE A 279 4.55 -3.21 18.39
CA ILE A 279 5.35 -3.37 19.60
C ILE A 279 6.56 -2.42 19.58
N GLU A 280 7.22 -2.25 18.44
CA GLU A 280 8.37 -1.35 18.34
C GLU A 280 7.96 0.12 18.39
N MET A 281 6.86 0.51 17.74
CA MET A 281 6.30 1.86 17.83
C MET A 281 5.91 2.21 19.27
N ASP A 282 5.24 1.30 19.97
CA ASP A 282 4.81 1.47 21.36
C ASP A 282 5.99 1.67 22.32
N LYS A 283 7.09 0.92 22.13
CA LYS A 283 8.33 1.08 22.94
C LYS A 283 8.87 2.50 22.87
N HIS A 284 8.73 3.14 21.72
CA HIS A 284 9.22 4.48 21.42
C HIS A 284 8.14 5.57 21.58
N SER A 285 6.94 5.19 22.05
CA SER A 285 5.78 6.08 22.25
C SER A 285 5.36 6.84 20.97
N LEU A 286 5.57 6.23 19.80
CA LEU A 286 5.12 6.77 18.52
C LEU A 286 3.63 6.46 18.34
N THR A 287 2.87 7.44 17.84
CA THR A 287 1.39 7.37 17.83
C THR A 287 0.77 7.19 16.44
N GLY A 288 1.62 7.14 15.40
CA GLY A 288 1.18 6.94 14.03
C GLY A 288 0.45 5.62 13.77
N GLU A 289 -0.26 5.57 12.65
CA GLU A 289 -0.93 4.36 12.14
C GLU A 289 0.08 3.34 11.60
N ASN A 290 -0.29 2.06 11.59
CA ASN A 290 0.54 0.94 11.12
C ASN A 290 0.04 0.45 9.75
N LEU A 291 0.78 0.74 8.68
CA LEU A 291 0.32 0.53 7.29
C LEU A 291 1.12 -0.56 6.57
N LEU A 292 0.42 -1.56 6.03
CA LEU A 292 0.99 -2.59 5.16
C LEU A 292 0.82 -2.17 3.69
N THR A 293 1.72 -1.34 3.17
CA THR A 293 1.53 -0.65 1.86
C THR A 293 1.83 -1.49 0.63
N GLU A 294 2.43 -2.67 0.82
CA GLU A 294 2.51 -3.72 -0.18
C GLU A 294 2.53 -5.09 0.50
N TRP A 295 1.69 -6.01 0.04
CA TRP A 295 1.75 -7.37 0.53
C TRP A 295 1.28 -8.41 -0.48
N GLY A 296 1.82 -9.62 -0.34
CA GLY A 296 1.29 -10.77 -1.05
C GLY A 296 2.20 -11.99 -1.00
N MET A 297 1.98 -12.89 -1.95
CA MET A 297 2.73 -14.15 -1.99
C MET A 297 4.16 -13.96 -2.53
N PHE A 298 4.29 -13.07 -3.53
CA PHE A 298 5.53 -12.86 -4.27
C PHE A 298 5.68 -11.38 -4.61
N GLY A 299 6.84 -10.79 -4.34
CA GLY A 299 7.13 -9.38 -4.66
C GLY A 299 7.54 -9.13 -6.11
N SER A 300 7.78 -10.18 -6.91
CA SER A 300 8.08 -10.04 -8.32
C SER A 300 7.80 -11.33 -9.11
N GLY A 301 7.69 -11.17 -10.44
CA GLY A 301 7.50 -12.28 -11.37
C GLY A 301 6.05 -12.70 -11.57
N THR A 302 5.84 -13.60 -12.53
CA THR A 302 4.52 -14.18 -12.84
C THR A 302 4.43 -15.57 -12.23
N HIS A 303 3.58 -15.70 -11.21
CA HIS A 303 3.37 -16.95 -10.48
C HIS A 303 1.94 -17.45 -10.69
N PRO A 304 1.73 -18.68 -11.18
CA PRO A 304 0.40 -19.26 -11.41
C PRO A 304 -0.52 -19.22 -10.18
N GLU A 305 0.07 -19.27 -8.99
CA GLU A 305 -0.62 -19.20 -7.71
C GLU A 305 -1.43 -17.92 -7.54
N ASN A 306 -1.00 -16.80 -8.13
CA ASN A 306 -1.77 -15.56 -8.10
C ASN A 306 -3.11 -15.64 -8.86
N ALA A 307 -3.32 -16.67 -9.68
CA ALA A 307 -4.51 -16.86 -10.51
C ALA A 307 -5.21 -18.20 -10.29
N ASN A 308 -4.97 -18.87 -9.15
CA ASN A 308 -5.58 -20.17 -8.85
C ASN A 308 -6.21 -20.24 -7.44
N ALA A 309 -6.89 -21.35 -7.16
CA ALA A 309 -7.59 -21.57 -5.89
C ALA A 309 -6.65 -21.59 -4.67
N SER A 310 -5.40 -22.01 -4.83
CA SER A 310 -4.41 -22.03 -3.74
C SER A 310 -4.05 -20.60 -3.30
N GLY A 311 -3.77 -19.71 -4.26
CA GLY A 311 -3.54 -18.30 -3.93
C GLY A 311 -4.79 -17.61 -3.39
N ALA A 312 -5.96 -17.88 -3.95
CA ALA A 312 -7.22 -17.37 -3.40
C ALA A 312 -7.42 -17.77 -1.93
N ALA A 313 -7.14 -19.04 -1.59
CA ALA A 313 -7.19 -19.53 -0.22
C ALA A 313 -6.12 -18.86 0.68
N PHE A 314 -4.91 -18.64 0.16
CA PHE A 314 -3.85 -17.92 0.88
C PHE A 314 -4.28 -16.50 1.25
N TYR A 315 -4.77 -15.70 0.29
CA TYR A 315 -5.19 -14.32 0.53
C TYR A 315 -6.39 -14.25 1.47
N ALA A 316 -7.36 -15.16 1.33
CA ALA A 316 -8.49 -15.23 2.25
C ALA A 316 -8.04 -15.55 3.70
N ALA A 317 -7.11 -16.49 3.87
CA ALA A 317 -6.54 -16.81 5.16
C ALA A 317 -5.74 -15.63 5.75
N ALA A 318 -4.89 -14.99 4.95
CA ALA A 318 -4.10 -13.83 5.37
C ALA A 318 -5.00 -12.68 5.85
N LEU A 319 -6.02 -12.32 5.06
CA LEU A 319 -7.00 -11.30 5.44
C LEU A 319 -7.74 -11.67 6.73
N THR A 320 -8.05 -12.95 6.93
CA THR A 320 -8.69 -13.43 8.16
C THR A 320 -7.78 -13.21 9.37
N TYR A 321 -6.50 -13.58 9.30
CA TYR A 321 -5.55 -13.33 10.39
C TYR A 321 -5.33 -11.83 10.64
N MET A 322 -5.24 -11.02 9.59
CA MET A 322 -4.99 -9.59 9.73
C MET A 322 -6.14 -8.84 10.41
N GLN A 323 -7.38 -9.34 10.41
CA GLN A 323 -8.51 -8.66 11.08
C GLN A 323 -8.23 -8.41 12.57
N ASP A 324 -7.56 -9.35 13.23
CA ASP A 324 -7.21 -9.30 14.66
C ASP A 324 -5.79 -8.75 14.91
N SER A 325 -5.19 -8.10 13.91
CA SER A 325 -3.85 -7.50 13.98
C SER A 325 -3.92 -5.99 14.28
N PRO A 326 -2.81 -5.33 14.66
CA PRO A 326 -2.77 -3.87 14.77
C PRO A 326 -2.61 -3.13 13.44
N ILE A 327 -2.59 -3.82 12.29
CA ILE A 327 -2.45 -3.18 10.97
C ILE A 327 -3.69 -2.33 10.69
N ASP A 328 -3.53 -1.04 10.48
CA ASP A 328 -4.64 -0.10 10.26
C ASP A 328 -5.14 -0.10 8.81
N MET A 329 -4.24 -0.20 7.84
CA MET A 329 -4.57 -0.29 6.42
C MET A 329 -3.60 -1.23 5.72
N ALA A 330 -4.08 -1.89 4.65
CA ALA A 330 -3.24 -2.76 3.84
C ALA A 330 -3.55 -2.57 2.34
N PHE A 331 -2.50 -2.64 1.52
CA PHE A 331 -2.55 -2.40 0.08
C PHE A 331 -1.88 -3.54 -0.68
N ARG A 332 -2.63 -4.18 -1.57
CA ARG A 332 -2.13 -5.28 -2.40
C ARG A 332 -1.69 -4.83 -3.79
#